data_AF-A0A7C2EGR6-F1
#
_entry.id   AF-A0A7C2EGR6-F1
#
_cell.length_a   1.000
_cell.length_b   1.000
_cell.length_c   1.000
_cell.angle_alpha   90.00
_cell.angle_beta   90.00
_cell.angle_gamma   90.00
#
_symmetry.space_group_name_H-M   'P 1'
#
loop_
_entity.id
_entity.type
_entity.pdbx_description
1 polymer ?
#
loop_
_entity_poly.entity_id
_entity_poly.type
_entity_poly.pdbx_seq_one_letter_code
_entity_poly.pdbx_strand_id
1 'polypeptide(L)'
;MLCARELDWVIKKELIHSYMARKGIGFDDQRISMLDLQYHDIRQDRGLYYTLIRQGHADRLVSDEIIEDAMTTPPQTTRAKIRSDFIKFANERNKSYDVGWSYLKLNDRYQRTILCKDPFRPTDPRVEEMINSY
;
A
#
# COMPACT_ATOMS: atom_id res chain seq x y z
N MET A 1 15.48 -11.45 -22.71
CA MET A 1 14.28 -10.59 -22.83
C MET A 1 14.55 -9.31 -22.04
N LEU A 2 14.28 -8.12 -22.59
CA LEU A 2 14.81 -6.84 -22.07
C LEU A 2 14.21 -6.36 -20.72
N CYS A 3 13.13 -6.96 -20.22
CA CYS A 3 12.46 -6.53 -18.96
C CYS A 3 12.18 -7.71 -18.00
N ALA A 4 13.03 -8.74 -18.02
CA ALA A 4 12.79 -10.00 -17.30
C ALA A 4 12.78 -9.87 -15.76
N ARG A 5 13.19 -8.71 -15.23
CA ARG A 5 13.28 -8.42 -13.79
C ARG A 5 12.31 -7.33 -13.32
N GLU A 6 11.60 -6.70 -14.25
CA GLU A 6 10.82 -5.48 -13.99
C GLU A 6 9.31 -5.70 -14.20
N LEU A 7 8.92 -6.65 -15.06
CA LEU A 7 7.53 -6.92 -15.40
C LEU A 7 7.06 -8.23 -14.78
N ASP A 8 6.07 -8.17 -13.88
CA ASP A 8 5.55 -9.33 -13.14
C ASP A 8 5.18 -10.51 -14.05
N TRP A 9 4.49 -10.26 -15.16
CA TRP A 9 4.08 -11.33 -16.06
C TRP A 9 5.26 -12.00 -16.75
N VAL A 10 6.35 -11.27 -17.02
CA VAL A 10 7.58 -11.81 -17.61
C VAL A 10 8.32 -12.63 -16.56
N ILE A 11 8.53 -12.08 -15.35
CA ILE A 11 9.16 -12.76 -14.23
C ILE A 11 8.43 -14.08 -13.94
N LYS A 12 7.11 -14.03 -13.85
CA LYS A 12 6.28 -15.20 -13.57
C LYS A 12 6.29 -16.21 -14.70
N LYS A 13 6.26 -15.76 -15.97
CA LYS A 13 6.38 -16.66 -17.13
C LYS A 13 7.70 -17.43 -17.08
N GLU A 14 8.81 -16.75 -16.80
CA GLU A 14 10.12 -17.40 -16.65
C GLU A 14 10.13 -18.39 -15.48
N LEU A 15 9.58 -18.01 -14.32
CA LEU A 15 9.42 -18.91 -13.16
C LEU A 15 8.65 -20.18 -13.53
N ILE A 16 7.50 -20.03 -14.17
CA ILE A 16 6.61 -21.13 -14.56
C ILE A 16 7.27 -22.01 -15.61
N HIS A 17 7.80 -21.44 -16.70
CA HIS A 17 8.49 -22.18 -17.74
C HIS A 17 9.69 -22.96 -17.19
N SER A 18 10.47 -22.34 -16.31
CA SER A 18 11.60 -22.97 -15.65
C SER A 18 11.16 -24.14 -14.75
N TYR A 19 10.05 -23.99 -14.02
CA TYR A 19 9.48 -25.08 -13.22
C TYR A 19 8.94 -26.23 -14.08
N MET A 20 8.20 -25.91 -15.14
CA MET A 20 7.68 -26.87 -16.12
C MET A 20 8.80 -27.69 -16.74
N ALA A 21 9.87 -27.02 -17.22
CA ALA A 21 11.04 -27.68 -17.80
C ALA A 21 11.73 -28.62 -16.80
N ARG A 22 11.89 -28.20 -15.54
CA ARG A 22 12.50 -29.05 -14.49
C ARG A 22 11.64 -30.24 -14.08
N LYS A 23 10.31 -30.13 -14.15
CA LYS A 23 9.38 -31.16 -13.68
C LYS A 23 8.77 -32.00 -14.80
N GLY A 24 9.01 -31.66 -16.06
CA GLY A 24 8.46 -32.36 -17.21
C GLY A 24 6.93 -32.26 -17.28
N ILE A 25 6.36 -31.12 -16.91
CA ILE A 25 4.90 -30.92 -16.79
C ILE A 25 4.39 -29.78 -17.68
N GLY A 26 3.10 -29.85 -18.00
CA GLY A 26 2.37 -28.85 -18.78
C GLY A 26 1.71 -27.76 -17.94
N PHE A 27 1.09 -26.80 -18.61
CA PHE A 27 0.28 -25.75 -17.97
C PHE A 27 -0.96 -26.29 -17.25
N ASP A 28 -1.48 -27.44 -17.67
CA ASP A 28 -2.68 -28.07 -17.08
C ASP A 28 -2.41 -28.71 -15.70
N ASP A 29 -1.15 -28.77 -15.27
CA ASP A 29 -0.81 -29.31 -13.96
C ASP A 29 -1.17 -28.32 -12.84
N GLN A 30 -1.93 -28.79 -11.84
CA GLN A 30 -2.36 -28.00 -10.68
C GLN A 30 -1.23 -27.26 -9.95
N ARG A 31 0.01 -27.77 -10.02
CA ARG A 31 1.18 -27.11 -9.41
C ARG A 31 1.50 -25.79 -10.09
N ILE A 32 1.22 -25.65 -11.39
CA ILE A 32 1.41 -24.40 -12.12
C ILE A 32 0.43 -23.34 -11.63
N SER A 33 -0.84 -23.69 -11.46
CA SER A 33 -1.85 -22.80 -10.87
C SER A 33 -1.48 -22.37 -9.45
N MET A 34 -0.93 -23.31 -8.66
CA MET A 34 -0.43 -22.99 -7.32
C MET A 34 0.76 -22.01 -7.35
N LEU A 35 1.71 -22.19 -8.27
CA LEU A 35 2.85 -21.25 -8.43
C LEU A 35 2.38 -19.85 -8.81
N ASP A 36 1.41 -19.75 -9.72
CA ASP A 36 0.80 -18.48 -10.12
C ASP A 36 0.18 -17.75 -8.91
N LEU A 37 -0.55 -18.48 -8.06
CA LEU A 37 -1.13 -17.93 -6.83
C LEU A 37 -0.05 -17.54 -5.81
N GLN A 38 0.93 -18.42 -5.56
CA GLN A 38 2.01 -18.21 -4.58
C GLN A 38 2.95 -17.07 -4.95
N TYR A 39 3.02 -16.70 -6.23
CA TYR A 39 3.72 -15.50 -6.68
C TYR A 39 3.21 -14.24 -5.97
N HIS A 40 1.89 -14.16 -5.72
CA HIS A 40 1.22 -13.01 -5.14
C HIS A 40 1.02 -13.08 -3.63
N ASP A 41 1.62 -14.07 -2.96
CA ASP A 41 1.56 -14.15 -1.50
C ASP A 41 2.36 -13.00 -0.86
N ILE A 42 1.65 -12.13 -0.14
CA ILE A 42 2.21 -10.89 0.46
C ILE A 42 3.11 -11.16 1.68
N ARG A 43 3.16 -12.40 2.17
CA ARG A 43 4.04 -12.77 3.29
C ARG A 43 5.49 -12.77 2.81
N GLN A 44 6.30 -11.84 3.32
CA GLN A 44 7.67 -11.65 2.86
C GLN A 44 8.58 -12.88 3.04
N ASP A 45 8.31 -13.72 4.05
CA ASP A 45 9.05 -14.95 4.35
C ASP A 45 8.68 -16.12 3.43
N ARG A 46 7.50 -16.09 2.78
CA ARG A 46 6.97 -17.23 2.00
C ARG A 46 6.71 -16.93 0.53
N GLY A 47 6.35 -15.70 0.18
CA GLY A 47 5.93 -15.34 -1.16
C GLY A 47 7.04 -15.59 -2.19
N LEU A 48 6.66 -16.15 -3.34
CA LEU A 48 7.63 -16.47 -4.38
C LEU A 48 8.24 -15.19 -4.98
N TYR A 49 7.46 -14.11 -5.10
CA TYR A 49 7.98 -12.80 -5.51
C TYR A 49 9.13 -12.32 -4.60
N TYR A 50 8.94 -12.36 -3.27
CA TYR A 50 9.99 -11.97 -2.32
C TYR A 50 11.20 -12.91 -2.36
N THR A 51 10.99 -14.20 -2.62
CA THR A 51 12.09 -15.15 -2.84
C THR A 51 12.89 -14.79 -4.08
N LEU A 52 12.23 -14.43 -5.18
CA LEU A 52 12.87 -14.01 -6.42
C LEU A 52 13.64 -12.69 -6.23
N ILE A 53 13.11 -11.72 -5.48
CA ILE A 53 13.85 -10.51 -5.10
C ILE A 53 15.15 -10.88 -4.38
N ARG A 54 15.08 -11.73 -3.34
CA ARG A 54 16.26 -12.13 -2.55
C ARG A 54 17.33 -12.85 -3.38
N GLN A 55 16.91 -13.56 -4.44
CA GLN A 55 17.79 -14.23 -5.38
C GLN A 55 18.28 -13.32 -6.51
N GLY A 56 17.87 -12.05 -6.52
CA GLY A 56 18.22 -11.10 -7.57
C GLY A 56 17.59 -11.46 -8.91
N HIS A 57 16.35 -11.95 -8.93
CA HIS A 57 15.56 -12.23 -10.15
C HIS A 57 14.45 -11.22 -10.41
N ALA A 58 14.25 -10.25 -9.50
CA ALA A 58 13.33 -9.13 -9.67
C ALA A 58 13.96 -7.86 -9.09
N ASP A 59 13.73 -6.72 -9.73
CA ASP A 59 14.25 -5.41 -9.32
C ASP A 59 13.24 -4.67 -8.45
N ARG A 60 13.76 -3.89 -7.48
CA ARG A 60 12.95 -3.08 -6.57
C ARG A 60 13.08 -1.60 -6.93
N LEU A 61 11.97 -0.87 -6.86
CA LEU A 61 11.96 0.58 -7.04
C LEU A 61 12.23 1.36 -5.76
N VAL A 62 11.91 0.78 -4.60
CA VAL A 62 12.05 1.42 -3.28
C VAL A 62 12.64 0.45 -2.27
N SER A 63 13.35 1.01 -1.28
CA SER A 63 13.96 0.26 -0.18
C SER A 63 12.93 -0.12 0.90
N ASP A 64 13.32 -0.98 1.83
CA ASP A 64 12.44 -1.38 2.95
C ASP A 64 12.17 -0.21 3.89
N GLU A 65 13.15 0.68 4.10
CA GLU A 65 13.01 1.85 4.98
C GLU A 65 11.94 2.82 4.46
N ILE A 66 11.86 3.03 3.14
CA ILE A 66 10.82 3.87 2.52
C ILE A 66 9.43 3.25 2.71
N ILE A 67 9.33 1.92 2.60
CA ILE A 67 8.07 1.20 2.79
C ILE A 67 7.62 1.30 4.26
N GLU A 68 8.55 1.08 5.20
CA GLU A 68 8.29 1.15 6.64
C GLU A 68 7.82 2.55 7.07
N ASP A 69 8.49 3.61 6.60
CA ASP A 69 8.05 4.99 6.86
C ASP A 69 6.62 5.22 6.33
N ALA A 70 6.36 4.81 5.09
CA ALA A 70 5.05 4.99 4.45
C ALA A 70 3.90 4.22 5.11
N MET A 71 4.16 3.25 5.99
CA MET A 71 3.13 2.58 6.80
C MET A 71 2.46 3.53 7.81
N THR A 72 3.18 4.56 8.26
CA THR A 72 2.70 5.48 9.31
C THR A 72 2.76 6.95 8.91
N THR A 73 3.57 7.27 7.91
CA THR A 73 3.74 8.62 7.37
C THR A 73 2.96 8.74 6.06
N PRO A 74 1.90 9.58 5.99
CA PRO A 74 1.17 9.79 4.74
C PRO A 74 2.01 10.60 3.74
N PRO A 75 1.62 10.65 2.45
CA PRO A 75 2.20 11.58 1.49
C PRO A 75 2.00 13.04 1.93
N GLN A 76 3.12 13.75 2.14
CA GLN A 76 3.14 15.11 2.71
C GLN A 76 2.66 16.21 1.74
N THR A 77 2.45 15.88 0.47
CA THR A 77 2.10 16.81 -0.60
C THR A 77 0.63 16.76 -0.99
N THR A 78 -0.19 15.97 -0.29
CA THR A 78 -1.60 15.73 -0.65
C THR A 78 -2.51 15.85 0.57
N ARG A 79 -3.82 15.90 0.36
CA ARG A 79 -4.81 15.90 1.44
C ARG A 79 -4.75 14.67 2.36
N ALA A 80 -4.03 13.61 1.98
CA ALA A 80 -3.78 12.47 2.84
C ALA A 80 -3.08 12.90 4.14
N LYS A 81 -2.20 13.91 4.09
CA LYS A 81 -1.59 14.52 5.26
C LYS A 81 -2.64 15.06 6.23
N ILE A 82 -3.54 15.93 5.75
CA ILE A 82 -4.63 16.52 6.54
C ILE A 82 -5.45 15.42 7.24
N ARG A 83 -5.83 14.37 6.49
CA ARG A 83 -6.61 13.27 7.04
C ARG A 83 -5.86 12.50 8.12
N SER A 84 -4.58 12.22 7.91
CA SER A 84 -3.75 11.54 8.91
C SER A 84 -3.58 12.37 10.18
N ASP A 85 -3.29 13.67 10.05
CA ASP A 85 -3.13 14.59 11.17
C ASP A 85 -4.42 14.66 12.01
N PHE A 86 -5.58 14.71 11.34
CA PHE A 86 -6.89 14.66 11.99
C PHE A 86 -7.14 13.34 12.73
N ILE A 87 -6.87 12.19 12.10
CA ILE A 87 -7.05 10.87 12.71
C ILE A 87 -6.13 10.73 13.93
N LYS A 88 -4.86 11.14 13.81
CA LYS A 88 -3.88 11.09 14.88
C LYS A 88 -4.35 11.92 16.09
N PHE A 89 -4.73 13.18 15.84
CA PHE A 89 -5.31 14.06 16.86
C PHE A 89 -6.53 13.42 17.56
N ALA A 90 -7.45 12.86 16.79
CA ALA A 90 -8.70 12.31 17.32
C ALA A 90 -8.44 11.07 18.19
N ASN A 91 -7.52 10.20 17.75
CA ASN A 91 -7.08 9.04 18.53
C ASN A 91 -6.37 9.47 19.84
N GLU A 92 -5.44 10.42 19.78
CA GLU A 92 -4.69 10.92 20.95
C GLU A 92 -5.62 11.55 22.01
N ARG A 93 -6.73 12.18 21.57
CA ARG A 93 -7.73 12.80 22.46
C ARG A 93 -8.94 11.91 22.74
N ASN A 94 -8.91 10.65 22.32
CA ASN A 94 -10.01 9.68 22.46
C ASN A 94 -11.37 10.24 21.99
N LYS A 95 -11.37 10.90 20.83
CA LYS A 95 -12.56 11.47 20.20
C LYS A 95 -13.13 10.49 19.18
N SER A 96 -14.46 10.36 19.14
CA SER A 96 -15.14 9.65 18.04
C SER A 96 -15.18 10.53 16.79
N TYR A 97 -14.98 9.92 15.62
CA TYR A 97 -14.93 10.62 14.34
C TYR A 97 -15.40 9.72 13.19
N ASP A 98 -15.78 10.37 12.07
CA ASP A 98 -16.03 9.73 10.79
C ASP A 98 -15.15 10.40 9.72
N VAL A 99 -14.50 9.61 8.87
CA VAL A 99 -13.61 10.11 7.81
C VAL A 99 -13.89 9.45 6.48
N GLY A 100 -13.84 10.25 5.42
CA GLY A 100 -13.88 9.78 4.03
C GLY A 100 -12.64 10.20 3.27
N TRP A 101 -12.70 10.11 1.93
CA TRP A 101 -11.66 10.65 1.06
C TRP A 101 -11.67 12.17 0.95
N SER A 102 -12.85 12.78 1.11
CA SER A 102 -13.08 14.22 0.89
C SER A 102 -13.76 14.92 2.06
N TYR A 103 -13.99 14.23 3.19
CA TYR A 103 -14.59 14.82 4.38
C TYR A 103 -13.96 14.29 5.66
N LEU A 104 -13.96 15.12 6.70
CA LEU A 104 -13.55 14.82 8.06
C LEU A 104 -14.64 15.31 9.01
N LYS A 105 -15.05 14.50 9.98
CA LYS A 105 -16.10 14.85 10.93
C LYS A 105 -15.74 14.39 12.33
N LEU A 106 -15.86 15.28 13.32
CA LEU A 106 -15.89 14.89 14.74
C LEU A 106 -17.32 14.59 15.16
N ASN A 107 -17.49 13.49 15.90
CA ASN A 107 -18.77 13.08 16.45
C ASN A 107 -18.99 13.73 17.83
N ASP A 108 -18.90 15.05 17.87
CA ASP A 108 -19.15 15.87 19.05
C ASP A 108 -20.57 16.47 19.01
N ARG A 109 -20.89 17.36 19.97
CA ARG A 109 -22.23 17.99 20.03
C ARG A 109 -22.57 18.81 18.79
N TYR A 110 -21.57 19.34 18.09
CA TYR A 110 -21.77 20.23 16.93
C TYR A 110 -21.68 19.48 15.60
N GLN A 111 -21.20 18.23 15.60
CA GLN A 111 -21.11 17.34 14.43
C GLN A 111 -20.46 18.02 13.20
N ARG A 112 -19.42 18.81 13.44
CA ARG A 112 -18.80 19.64 12.39
C ARG A 112 -18.15 18.75 11.33
N THR A 113 -18.57 18.92 10.08
CA THR A 113 -17.99 18.24 8.92
C THR A 113 -17.19 19.22 8.08
N ILE A 114 -15.92 18.91 7.81
CA ILE A 114 -15.04 19.71 6.95
C ILE A 114 -14.79 18.96 5.64
N LEU A 115 -15.02 19.63 4.52
CA LEU A 115 -14.81 19.07 3.19
C LEU A 115 -13.43 19.42 2.64
N CYS A 116 -12.62 18.40 2.36
CA CYS A 116 -11.28 18.47 1.76
C CYS A 116 -11.33 18.00 0.29
N LYS A 117 -11.94 18.79 -0.59
CA LYS A 117 -12.21 18.39 -1.99
C LYS A 117 -10.97 18.40 -2.89
N ASP A 118 -10.03 19.31 -2.64
CA ASP A 118 -8.79 19.43 -3.42
C ASP A 118 -7.78 18.34 -3.00
N PRO A 119 -7.42 17.38 -3.87
CA PRO A 119 -6.49 16.31 -3.52
C PRO A 119 -5.04 16.79 -3.33
N PHE A 120 -4.67 17.94 -3.90
CA PHE A 120 -3.30 18.45 -3.89
C PHE A 120 -3.00 19.41 -2.74
N ARG A 121 -3.99 19.72 -1.90
CA ARG A 121 -3.79 20.56 -0.70
C ARG A 121 -3.37 19.70 0.49
N PRO A 122 -2.16 19.89 1.05
CA PRO A 122 -1.71 19.16 2.23
C PRO A 122 -2.09 19.81 3.56
N THR A 123 -2.71 21.00 3.52
CA THR A 123 -3.18 21.75 4.70
C THR A 123 -4.57 22.32 4.47
N ASP A 124 -5.33 22.49 5.54
CA ASP A 124 -6.63 23.17 5.53
C ASP A 124 -6.81 23.94 6.85
N PRO A 125 -6.86 25.28 6.80
CA PRO A 125 -6.95 26.10 8.01
C PRO A 125 -8.13 25.74 8.91
N ARG A 126 -9.24 25.24 8.36
CA ARG A 126 -10.42 24.86 9.13
C ARG A 126 -10.16 23.61 9.97
N VAL A 127 -9.34 22.69 9.43
CA VAL A 127 -8.94 21.46 10.14
C VAL A 127 -7.93 21.81 11.22
N GLU A 128 -6.96 22.68 10.93
CA GLU A 128 -5.99 23.18 11.90
C GLU A 128 -6.67 23.92 13.06
N GLU A 129 -7.62 24.82 12.75
CA GLU A 129 -8.42 25.53 13.74
C GLU A 129 -9.21 24.56 14.62
N MET A 130 -9.87 23.56 14.00
CA MET A 130 -10.60 22.54 14.73
C MET A 130 -9.68 21.75 15.66
N ILE A 131 -8.51 21.30 15.19
CA ILE A 131 -7.51 20.59 16.01
C ILE A 131 -7.02 21.44 17.18
N ASN A 132 -6.72 22.73 16.94
CA ASN A 132 -6.21 23.64 17.97
C ASN A 132 -7.26 24.06 19.01
N SER A 133 -8.55 23.86 18.71
CA SER A 133 -9.65 24.21 19.60
C SER A 133 -9.94 23.19 20.71
N TYR A 134 -9.26 22.04 20.74
CA TYR A 134 -9.35 21.01 21.80
C TYR A 134 -8.01 20.70 22.45
#